data_AF-A0A352ULW8-F1
#
_entry.id   AF-A0A352ULW8-F1
#
_cell.length_a   1.000
_cell.length_b   1.000
_cell.length_c   1.000
_cell.angle_alpha   90.00
_cell.angle_beta   90.00
_cell.angle_gamma   90.00
#
_symmetry.space_group_name_H-M   'P 1'
#
loop_
_entity.id
_entity.type
_entity.pdbx_description
1 polymer ?
#
loop_
_entity_poly.entity_id
_entity_poly.type
_entity_poly.pdbx_seq_one_letter_code
_entity_poly.pdbx_strand_id
1 'polypeptide(L)'
;MEFIALALIIALIIVILIQNIRIVQQARAYVIERLGAYSTTWNVGLHFKIPFIEKVSKIVSLKEQVADFPPQPVITKDNVTMQ
;
A
#
# COMPACT_ATOMS: atom_id res chain seq x y z
N MET A 1 17.52 30.30 25.41
CA MET A 1 16.72 29.08 25.64
C MET A 1 15.44 29.07 24.81
N GLU A 2 14.65 30.14 24.81
CA GLU A 2 13.38 30.22 24.06
C GLU A 2 13.56 30.12 22.53
N PHE A 3 14.53 30.83 21.93
CA PHE A 3 14.82 30.71 20.49
C PHE A 3 15.31 29.31 20.08
N ILE A 4 16.02 28.62 20.96
CA ILE A 4 16.51 27.26 20.74
C ILE A 4 15.33 26.29 20.77
N ALA A 5 14.43 26.44 21.74
CA ALA A 5 13.20 25.65 21.83
C ALA A 5 12.29 25.87 20.61
N LEU A 6 12.14 27.12 20.16
CA LEU A 6 11.36 27.45 18.96
C LEU A 6 11.96 26.85 17.69
N ALA A 7 13.28 26.95 17.51
CA ALA A 7 13.97 26.36 16.37
C ALA A 7 13.81 24.82 16.34
N LEU A 8 13.85 24.18 17.51
CA LEU A 8 13.70 22.72 17.64
C LEU A 8 12.28 22.25 17.30
N ILE A 9 11.25 23.00 17.72
CA ILE A 9 9.86 22.73 17.37
C ILE A 9 9.62 22.88 15.86
N ILE A 10 10.16 23.93 15.25
CA ILE A 10 10.04 24.16 13.80
C ILE A 10 10.73 23.04 13.02
N ALA A 11 11.94 22.65 13.43
CA ALA A 11 12.66 21.53 12.83
C ALA A 11 11.85 20.23 12.93
N LEU A 12 11.23 19.95 14.07
CA LEU A 12 10.39 18.76 14.26
C LEU A 12 9.19 18.74 13.31
N ILE A 13 8.50 19.87 13.15
CA ILE A 13 7.35 19.99 12.24
C ILE A 13 7.78 19.74 10.80
N ILE A 14 8.91 20.29 10.37
CA ILE A 14 9.45 20.11 9.01
C ILE A 14 9.79 18.65 8.75
N VAL A 15 10.44 17.97 9.69
CA VAL A 15 10.78 16.55 9.57
C VAL A 15 9.52 15.70 9.42
N ILE A 16 8.48 15.98 10.20
CA ILE A 16 7.20 15.29 10.09
C ILE A 16 6.60 15.52 8.70
N LEU A 17 6.52 16.77 8.21
CA LEU A 17 5.98 17.07 6.89
C LEU A 17 6.68 16.31 5.76
N ILE A 18 8.02 16.27 5.77
CA ILE A 18 8.80 15.61 4.72
C ILE A 18 8.55 14.09 4.70
N GLN A 19 8.46 13.45 5.88
CA GLN A 19 8.23 11.99 5.97
C GLN A 19 6.83 11.55 5.52
N ASN A 20 5.89 12.49 5.43
CA ASN A 20 4.51 12.21 5.00
C ASN A 20 4.30 12.26 3.48
N ILE A 21 5.27 12.79 2.74
CA ILE A 21 5.23 12.77 1.27
C ILE A 21 5.57 11.35 0.81
N ARG A 22 4.64 10.73 0.07
CA ARG A 22 4.81 9.39 -0.49
C ARG A 22 4.52 9.42 -1.98
N ILE A 23 5.43 8.82 -2.73
CA ILE A 23 5.32 8.68 -4.18
C ILE A 23 4.87 7.25 -4.47
N VAL A 24 3.69 7.12 -5.10
CA VAL A 24 3.16 5.84 -5.56
C VAL A 24 3.74 5.54 -6.93
N GLN A 25 4.42 4.40 -7.03
CA GLN A 25 5.08 3.96 -8.25
C GLN A 25 4.06 3.49 -9.30
N GLN A 26 4.46 3.55 -10.57
CA GLN A 26 3.66 3.03 -11.67
C GLN A 26 3.35 1.54 -11.53
N ALA A 27 2.17 1.14 -11.99
CA ALA A 27 1.62 -0.22 -11.89
C ALA A 27 1.51 -0.77 -10.44
N ARG A 28 1.51 0.13 -9.44
CA ARG A 28 1.22 -0.20 -8.04
C ARG A 28 0.09 0.69 -7.52
N ALA A 29 -0.73 0.13 -6.64
CA ALA A 29 -1.77 0.84 -5.91
C ALA A 29 -1.50 0.68 -4.41
N TYR A 30 -1.57 1.78 -3.67
CA TYR A 30 -1.28 1.79 -2.23
C TYR A 30 -2.61 1.91 -1.49
N VAL A 31 -2.96 0.90 -0.71
CA VAL A 31 -4.17 0.88 0.11
C VAL A 31 -3.89 1.60 1.41
N ILE A 32 -4.65 2.65 1.70
CA ILE A 32 -4.53 3.47 2.91
C ILE A 32 -5.65 3.10 3.88
N GLU A 33 -5.24 2.89 5.12
CA GLU A 33 -6.13 2.69 6.26
C GLU A 33 -6.01 3.86 7.23
N ARG A 34 -7.16 4.23 7.83
CA ARG A 34 -7.27 5.18 8.93
C ARG A 34 -7.74 4.40 10.16
N LEU A 35 -6.90 4.35 11.20
CA LEU A 35 -7.23 3.68 12.48
C LEU A 35 -7.78 2.24 12.32
N GLY A 36 -7.26 1.49 11.33
CA GLY A 36 -7.69 0.10 11.07
C GLY A 36 -8.91 -0.05 10.15
N ALA A 37 -9.51 1.06 9.68
CA ALA A 37 -10.55 1.05 8.66
C ALA A 37 -9.97 1.47 7.30
N TYR A 38 -10.46 0.86 6.22
CA TYR A 38 -10.13 1.29 4.86
C TYR A 38 -10.57 2.75 4.65
N SER A 39 -9.67 3.58 4.13
CA SER A 39 -9.99 4.97 3.80
C SER A 39 -10.00 5.22 2.30
N THR A 40 -8.92 4.85 1.60
CA THR A 40 -8.78 5.13 0.16
C THR A 40 -7.68 4.28 -0.45
N THR A 41 -7.66 4.21 -1.78
CA THR A 41 -6.59 3.60 -2.55
C THR A 41 -5.90 4.68 -3.38
N TRP A 42 -4.60 4.84 -3.17
CA TRP A 42 -3.79 5.77 -3.95
C TRP A 42 -3.27 5.11 -5.22
N ASN A 43 -3.58 5.75 -6.33
CA ASN A 43 -3.01 5.42 -7.65
C ASN A 43 -1.69 6.17 -7.87
N VAL A 44 -1.06 5.93 -9.02
CA VAL A 44 0.21 6.54 -9.42
C VAL A 44 0.20 8.06 -9.20
N GLY A 45 1.22 8.57 -8.51
CA GLY A 45 1.35 10.00 -8.23
C GLY A 45 1.98 10.30 -6.88
N LEU A 46 2.07 11.60 -6.59
CA LEU A 46 2.52 12.10 -5.30
C LEU A 46 1.30 12.29 -4.38
N HIS A 47 1.35 11.65 -3.21
CA HIS A 47 0.30 11.70 -2.21
C HIS A 47 0.87 12.10 -0.86
N PHE A 48 0.03 12.73 -0.06
CA PHE A 48 0.37 13.16 1.30
C PHE A 48 -0.46 12.37 2.29
N LYS A 49 0.19 11.66 3.21
CA LYS A 49 -0.50 10.99 4.31
C LYS A 49 -0.61 11.92 5.51
N ILE A 50 -1.69 11.78 6.25
CA ILE A 50 -1.82 12.40 7.56
C ILE A 50 -0.96 11.61 8.55
N PRO A 51 0.05 12.23 9.20
CA PRO A 51 0.89 11.54 10.16
C PRO A 51 0.05 10.96 11.30
N PHE A 52 0.48 9.81 11.81
CA PHE A 52 -0.12 9.05 12.93
C PHE A 52 -1.50 8.43 12.68
N ILE A 53 -2.37 9.04 11.87
CA ILE A 53 -3.73 8.54 11.62
C ILE A 53 -3.76 7.56 10.44
N GLU A 54 -3.02 7.89 9.37
CA GLU A 54 -3.03 7.13 8.13
C GLU A 54 -1.80 6.21 8.02
N LYS A 55 -2.07 4.95 7.67
CA LYS A 55 -1.04 3.95 7.40
C LYS A 55 -1.24 3.35 6.01
N VAL A 56 -0.13 3.13 5.31
CA VAL A 56 -0.11 2.30 4.09
C VAL A 56 -0.21 0.85 4.54
N SER A 57 -1.35 0.21 4.28
CA SER A 57 -1.62 -1.17 4.69
C SER A 57 -1.07 -2.18 3.71
N LYS A 58 -1.39 -1.99 2.42
CA LYS A 58 -0.99 -2.92 1.37
C LYS A 58 -0.52 -2.19 0.14
N ILE A 59 0.54 -2.72 -0.47
CA ILE A 59 1.00 -2.31 -1.80
C ILE A 59 0.58 -3.42 -2.75
N VAL A 60 -0.36 -3.12 -3.63
CA VAL A 60 -0.92 -4.08 -4.58
C VAL A 60 -0.32 -3.80 -5.95
N SER A 61 0.18 -4.85 -6.60
CA SER A 61 0.58 -4.76 -8.01
C SER A 61 -0.66 -4.76 -8.89
N LEU A 62 -0.77 -3.78 -9.78
CA LEU A 62 -1.81 -3.73 -10.81
C LEU A 62 -1.43 -4.55 -12.06
N LYS A 63 -0.27 -5.21 -12.04
CA LYS A 63 0.17 -6.09 -13.12
C LYS A 63 -0.60 -7.41 -13.07
N GLU A 64 -0.73 -8.03 -14.23
CA GLU A 64 -1.27 -9.39 -14.35
C GLU A 64 -0.46 -10.36 -13.49
N GLN A 65 -1.17 -11.24 -12.78
CA GLN A 65 -0.60 -12.27 -11.94
C GLN A 65 -1.13 -13.60 -12.43
N VAL A 66 -0.22 -14.52 -12.75
CA VAL A 66 -0.57 -15.88 -13.11
C VAL A 66 -0.93 -16.62 -11.83
N ALA A 67 -2.18 -17.06 -11.73
CA ALA A 67 -2.61 -17.97 -10.68
C ALA A 67 -2.41 -19.41 -11.17
N ASP A 68 -1.64 -20.18 -10.42
CA ASP A 68 -1.50 -21.61 -10.67
C ASP A 68 -2.60 -22.39 -9.95
N PHE A 69 -3.05 -23.48 -10.55
CA PHE A 69 -4.10 -24.33 -9.98
C PHE A 69 -3.53 -25.71 -9.69
N PRO A 70 -3.89 -26.33 -8.55
CA PRO A 70 -3.48 -27.70 -8.30
C PRO A 70 -4.08 -28.62 -9.38
N PRO A 71 -3.36 -29.68 -9.80
CA PRO A 71 -3.91 -30.71 -10.66
C PRO A 71 -5.19 -31.28 -10.04
N GLN A 72 -6.28 -31.26 -10.82
CA GLN A 72 -7.56 -31.81 -10.40
C GLN A 72 -7.82 -33.11 -11.16
N PRO A 73 -8.18 -34.20 -10.47
CA PRO A 73 -8.55 -35.44 -11.14
C PRO A 73 -9.83 -35.21 -11.92
N VAL A 74 -9.77 -35.35 -13.24
CA VAL A 74 -10.91 -35.17 -14.15
C VAL A 74 -11.22 -36.48 -14.87
N ILE A 75 -12.51 -36.76 -15.02
CA ILE A 75 -12.99 -37.90 -15.81
C ILE A 75 -13.33 -37.35 -17.19
N THR A 76 -12.66 -37.86 -18.23
CA THR A 76 -12.97 -37.48 -19.62
C THR A 76 -14.30 -38.08 -20.07
N LYS A 77 -14.85 -37.59 -21.18
CA LYS A 77 -16.08 -38.13 -21.79
C LYS A 77 -15.97 -39.62 -22.11
N ASP A 78 -14.75 -40.11 -22.33
CA ASP A 78 -14.44 -41.51 -22.61
C ASP A 78 -14.30 -42.36 -21.34
N ASN A 79 -14.70 -41.83 -20.17
CA ASN A 79 -14.66 -42.51 -18.88
C ASN A 79 -13.23 -42.91 -18.44
N VAL A 80 -12.24 -42.10 -18.81
CA VAL A 80 -10.85 -42.26 -18.35
C VAL A 80 -10.55 -41.22 -17.28
N THR A 81 -10.03 -41.68 -16.14
CA THR A 81 -9.60 -40.78 -15.06
C THR A 81 -8.18 -40.31 -15.34
N MET A 82 -8.01 -39.00 -15.53
CA MET A 82 -6.70 -38.35 -15.61
C MET A 82 -6.29 -37.88 -14.22
N GLN A 83 -5.07 -38.19 -13.80
CA GLN A 83 -4.44 -37.71 -12.56
C GLN A 83 -3.55 -36.51 -12.86
#